data_AF-A0A8S9KJ27-F1
#
_entry.id   AF-A0A8S9KJ27-F1
#
_cell.length_a   1.000
_cell.length_b   1.000
_cell.length_c   1.000
_cell.angle_alpha   90.00
_cell.angle_beta   90.00
_cell.angle_gamma   90.00
#
_symmetry.space_group_name_H-M   'P 1'
#
loop_
_entity.id
_entity.type
_entity.pdbx_description
1 polymer ?
#
loop_
_entity_poly.entity_id
_entity_poly.type
_entity_poly.pdbx_seq_one_letter_code
_entity_poly.pdbx_strand_id
1 'polypeptide(L)'
;MQRNPGAKTIEGELEEALFRAGAVTEIDRGKPKQYDFTRCARTDKGVSAVGQVVSGRFHVDPPGFVDRLNANLPDQIRVFGYRRVPEKFSSKKFCDRRRYVYLLPVFALDPFTHRDREAVMASLGSGEEYVKCFECSERGRKNKITGVVGKLKGDSFDAKSLDVRSDITSNNSCALSKFCYGEEEKERFNRILSYYVGSYNFHNFTTRIKADDPAANRSIISFTANTVISLDGIDFIKCEVLGQSFMLHQIRKMMGLAVAIMRNCAPESLIDTAFSK
;
A
#
# COMPACT_ATOMS: atom_id res chain seq x y z
N MET A 1 6.12 -9.62 -5.17
CA MET A 1 7.39 -10.36 -4.96
C MET A 1 7.44 -11.70 -5.69
N GLN A 2 6.70 -12.72 -5.25
CA GLN A 2 6.83 -14.12 -5.68
C GLN A 2 6.37 -14.35 -7.12
N ARG A 3 7.00 -15.29 -7.83
CA ARG A 3 6.58 -15.74 -9.17
C ARG A 3 5.14 -16.25 -9.20
N ASN A 4 4.38 -15.75 -10.17
CA ASN A 4 3.05 -16.22 -10.54
C ASN A 4 3.02 -16.38 -12.06
N PRO A 5 2.39 -17.43 -12.61
CA PRO A 5 2.29 -17.63 -14.06
C PRO A 5 1.71 -16.41 -14.78
N GLY A 6 2.32 -16.00 -15.89
CA GLY A 6 1.84 -14.89 -16.72
C GLY A 6 2.07 -13.48 -16.15
N ALA A 7 2.70 -13.34 -14.99
CA ALA A 7 2.99 -12.04 -14.38
C ALA A 7 4.50 -11.79 -14.29
N LYS A 8 4.92 -10.54 -14.59
CA LYS A 8 6.25 -10.07 -14.24
C LYS A 8 6.33 -9.86 -12.72
N THR A 9 7.36 -10.40 -12.09
CA THR A 9 7.53 -10.35 -10.63
C THR A 9 8.97 -10.01 -10.28
N ILE A 10 9.17 -9.35 -9.14
CA ILE A 10 10.50 -9.03 -8.61
C ILE A 10 11.39 -10.27 -8.52
N GLU A 11 10.82 -11.40 -8.09
CA GLU A 11 11.55 -12.66 -8.01
C GLU A 11 11.92 -13.22 -9.39
N GLY A 12 11.05 -13.09 -10.40
CA GLY A 12 11.39 -13.52 -11.76
C GLY A 12 12.54 -12.71 -12.36
N GLU A 13 12.53 -11.39 -12.19
CA GLU A 13 13.63 -10.51 -12.63
C GLU A 13 14.93 -10.82 -11.86
N LEU A 14 14.84 -11.08 -10.56
CA LEU A 14 15.99 -11.45 -9.74
C LEU A 14 16.57 -12.83 -10.11
N GLU A 15 15.74 -13.84 -10.36
CA GLU A 15 16.19 -15.17 -10.79
C GLU A 15 16.93 -15.10 -12.13
N GLU A 16 16.41 -14.33 -13.08
CA GLU A 16 17.07 -14.14 -14.38
C GLU A 16 18.37 -13.35 -14.23
N ALA A 17 18.42 -12.31 -13.40
CA ALA A 17 19.65 -11.56 -13.11
C ALA A 17 20.70 -12.44 -12.41
N LEU A 18 20.30 -13.29 -11.47
CA LEU A 18 21.17 -14.26 -10.80
C LEU A 18 21.80 -15.23 -11.80
N PHE A 19 21.01 -15.74 -12.74
CA PHE A 19 21.52 -16.59 -13.82
C PHE A 19 22.53 -15.83 -14.70
N ARG A 20 22.18 -14.64 -15.20
CA ARG A 20 23.07 -13.84 -16.06
C ARG A 20 24.35 -13.38 -15.38
N ALA A 21 24.33 -13.17 -14.06
CA ALA A 21 25.50 -12.82 -13.28
C ALA A 21 26.42 -14.02 -12.96
N GLY A 22 26.07 -15.23 -13.43
CA GLY A 22 26.80 -16.47 -13.19
C GLY A 22 26.54 -17.07 -11.80
N ALA A 23 25.53 -16.58 -11.07
CA ALA A 23 25.24 -17.00 -9.70
C ALA A 23 24.54 -18.36 -9.62
N VAL A 24 23.77 -18.69 -10.66
CA VAL A 24 22.97 -19.90 -10.80
C VAL A 24 23.40 -20.59 -12.10
N THR A 25 23.56 -21.91 -12.06
CA THR A 25 23.98 -22.70 -13.23
C THR A 25 22.85 -22.82 -14.25
N GLU A 26 23.17 -23.17 -15.50
CA GLU A 26 22.15 -23.46 -16.53
C GLU A 26 21.21 -24.59 -16.09
N ILE A 27 21.76 -25.61 -15.41
CA ILE A 27 21.00 -26.77 -14.92
C ILE A 27 19.93 -26.33 -13.92
N ASP A 28 20.27 -25.36 -13.07
CA ASP A 28 19.42 -24.84 -11.99
C ASP A 28 18.52 -23.68 -12.42
N ARG A 29 18.67 -23.19 -13.66
CA ARG A 29 17.90 -22.06 -14.18
C ARG A 29 16.41 -22.33 -14.10
N GLY A 30 15.67 -21.38 -13.51
CA GLY A 30 14.22 -21.48 -13.32
C GLY A 30 13.78 -22.54 -12.29
N LYS A 31 14.71 -23.16 -11.56
CA LYS A 31 14.45 -24.19 -10.54
C LYS A 31 14.88 -23.71 -9.14
N PRO A 32 14.20 -22.72 -8.55
CA PRO A 32 14.58 -22.10 -7.26
C PRO A 32 14.70 -23.06 -6.08
N LYS A 33 14.10 -24.25 -6.17
CA LYS A 33 14.24 -25.30 -5.16
C LYS A 33 15.65 -25.90 -5.13
N GLN A 34 16.39 -25.92 -6.24
CA GLN A 34 17.72 -26.54 -6.29
C GLN A 34 18.77 -25.72 -5.52
N TYR A 35 18.59 -24.41 -5.44
CA TYR A 35 19.47 -23.51 -4.68
C TYR A 35 18.79 -22.90 -3.44
N ASP A 36 17.77 -23.57 -2.90
CA ASP A 36 17.09 -23.21 -1.63
C ASP A 36 16.62 -21.75 -1.55
N PHE A 37 16.08 -21.21 -2.65
CA PHE A 37 15.64 -19.82 -2.68
C PHE A 37 14.48 -19.59 -1.71
N THR A 38 14.70 -18.70 -0.75
CA THR A 38 13.70 -18.24 0.20
C THR A 38 13.67 -16.72 0.30
N ARG A 39 12.54 -16.18 0.77
CA ARG A 39 12.26 -14.74 0.89
C ARG A 39 11.59 -14.47 2.23
N CYS A 40 11.99 -13.42 2.96
CA CYS A 40 11.42 -13.06 4.26
C CYS A 40 9.99 -12.52 4.12
N ALA A 41 9.67 -11.78 3.05
CA ALA A 41 8.32 -11.25 2.82
C ALA A 41 7.77 -11.53 1.41
N ARG A 42 6.49 -11.89 1.33
CA ARG A 42 5.73 -11.89 0.07
C ARG A 42 4.99 -10.55 -0.03
N THR A 43 5.49 -9.63 -0.85
CA THR A 43 4.80 -8.37 -1.11
C THR A 43 3.73 -8.54 -2.18
N ASP A 44 2.57 -7.94 -1.94
CA ASP A 44 1.44 -7.91 -2.87
C ASP A 44 1.75 -7.06 -4.10
N LYS A 45 0.87 -7.12 -5.11
CA LYS A 45 0.98 -6.29 -6.31
C LYS A 45 0.97 -4.81 -5.94
N GLY A 46 1.94 -4.06 -6.47
CA GLY A 46 2.08 -2.61 -6.24
C GLY A 46 2.77 -2.24 -4.92
N VAL A 47 3.16 -3.20 -4.08
CA VAL A 47 3.86 -2.93 -2.82
C VAL A 47 5.37 -2.88 -3.04
N SER A 48 5.97 -1.74 -2.69
CA SER A 48 7.42 -1.52 -2.70
C SER A 48 8.12 -2.16 -1.50
N ALA A 49 9.44 -2.30 -1.57
CA ALA A 49 10.26 -2.75 -0.44
C ALA A 49 11.66 -2.11 -0.49
N VAL A 50 12.07 -1.50 0.63
CA VAL A 50 13.43 -0.96 0.81
C VAL A 50 14.37 -1.95 1.52
N GLY A 51 13.82 -2.98 2.17
CA GLY A 51 14.59 -3.93 2.98
C GLY A 51 14.13 -5.37 2.78
N GLN A 52 13.82 -5.76 1.54
CA GLN A 52 13.52 -7.16 1.25
C GLN A 52 14.78 -7.99 1.43
N VAL A 53 14.63 -9.14 2.10
CA VAL A 53 15.73 -10.09 2.31
C VAL A 53 15.37 -11.41 1.65
N VAL A 54 16.28 -11.91 0.83
CA VAL A 54 16.23 -13.25 0.23
C VAL A 54 17.46 -14.04 0.66
N SER A 55 17.38 -15.36 0.58
CA SER A 55 18.53 -16.24 0.79
C SER A 55 18.47 -17.43 -0.16
N GLY A 56 19.64 -17.96 -0.51
CA GLY A 56 19.81 -19.11 -1.38
C GLY A 56 21.30 -19.42 -1.54
N ARG A 57 21.60 -20.50 -2.28
CA ARG A 57 22.96 -20.94 -2.58
C ARG A 57 23.38 -20.38 -3.95
N PHE A 58 24.33 -19.44 -3.94
CA PHE A 58 24.73 -18.71 -5.14
C PHE A 58 26.25 -18.73 -5.31
N HIS A 59 26.70 -18.80 -6.56
CA HIS A 59 28.11 -18.58 -6.91
C HIS A 59 28.38 -17.07 -6.94
N VAL A 60 29.23 -16.59 -6.03
CA VAL A 60 29.48 -15.13 -5.90
C VAL A 60 30.76 -14.69 -6.60
N ASP A 61 31.66 -15.62 -6.92
CA ASP A 61 32.92 -15.34 -7.60
C ASP A 61 32.69 -15.14 -9.11
N PRO A 62 33.51 -14.31 -9.79
CA PRO A 62 34.61 -13.47 -9.29
C PRO A 62 34.10 -12.26 -8.46
N PRO A 63 34.98 -11.40 -7.89
CA PRO A 63 34.58 -10.19 -7.16
C PRO A 63 33.65 -9.25 -7.97
N GLY A 64 32.92 -8.37 -7.28
CA GLY A 64 31.95 -7.45 -7.91
C GLY A 64 30.55 -8.05 -8.11
N PHE A 65 30.16 -9.02 -7.28
CA PHE A 65 28.88 -9.74 -7.42
C PHE A 65 27.66 -8.82 -7.47
N VAL A 66 27.62 -7.81 -6.59
CA VAL A 66 26.51 -6.86 -6.49
C VAL A 66 26.38 -6.04 -7.78
N ASP A 67 27.49 -5.57 -8.33
CA ASP A 67 27.50 -4.79 -9.57
C ASP A 67 27.06 -5.63 -10.77
N ARG A 68 27.54 -6.89 -10.86
CA ARG A 68 27.09 -7.83 -11.90
C ARG A 68 25.59 -8.10 -11.83
N LEU A 69 25.04 -8.26 -10.63
CA LEU A 69 23.59 -8.43 -10.46
C LEU A 69 22.83 -7.17 -10.87
N ASN A 70 23.24 -6.01 -10.36
CA ASN A 70 22.57 -4.74 -10.64
C ASN A 70 22.64 -4.34 -12.12
N ALA A 71 23.71 -4.70 -12.84
CA ALA A 71 23.82 -4.51 -14.29
C ALA A 71 22.78 -5.31 -15.10
N ASN A 72 22.24 -6.39 -14.53
CA ASN A 72 21.22 -7.22 -15.14
C ASN A 72 19.81 -6.96 -14.59
N LEU A 73 19.65 -6.02 -13.66
CA LEU A 73 18.38 -5.65 -13.05
C LEU A 73 17.85 -4.32 -13.58
N PRO A 74 16.53 -4.17 -13.77
CA PRO A 74 15.93 -2.89 -14.14
C PRO A 74 16.15 -1.85 -13.04
N ASP A 75 16.13 -0.56 -13.39
CA ASP A 75 16.51 0.54 -12.48
C ASP A 75 15.74 0.60 -11.16
N GLN A 76 14.50 0.15 -11.18
CA GLN A 76 13.62 0.08 -10.02
C GLN A 76 13.95 -1.08 -9.05
N ILE A 77 14.83 -2.01 -9.41
CA ILE A 77 15.26 -3.13 -8.56
C ILE A 77 16.76 -3.02 -8.34
N ARG A 78 17.16 -2.94 -7.09
CA ARG A 78 18.57 -2.86 -6.69
C ARG A 78 18.88 -3.82 -5.56
N VAL A 79 20.01 -4.50 -5.69
CA VAL A 79 20.65 -5.29 -4.64
C VAL A 79 21.65 -4.37 -3.96
N PHE A 80 21.47 -4.16 -2.65
CA PHE A 80 22.35 -3.29 -1.87
C PHE A 80 23.62 -4.00 -1.39
N GLY A 81 23.57 -5.33 -1.25
CA GLY A 81 24.68 -6.10 -0.72
C GLY A 81 24.31 -7.56 -0.49
N TYR A 82 25.29 -8.35 -0.08
CA TYR A 82 25.10 -9.74 0.31
C TYR A 82 26.01 -10.09 1.49
N ARG A 83 25.68 -11.18 2.19
CA ARG A 83 26.51 -11.74 3.25
C ARG A 83 26.51 -13.26 3.14
N ARG A 84 27.69 -13.88 3.23
CA ARG A 84 27.81 -15.33 3.37
C ARG A 84 27.27 -15.74 4.74
N VAL A 85 26.43 -16.77 4.76
CA VAL A 85 25.71 -17.25 5.96
C VAL A 85 25.88 -18.76 6.09
N PRO A 86 25.65 -19.34 7.29
CA PRO A 86 25.63 -20.79 7.46
C PRO A 86 24.61 -21.46 6.54
N GLU A 87 24.90 -22.69 6.11
CA GLU A 87 24.06 -23.44 5.15
C GLU A 87 22.60 -23.60 5.60
N LYS A 88 22.36 -23.75 6.90
CA LYS A 88 21.01 -23.91 7.47
C LYS A 88 20.20 -22.61 7.56
N PHE A 89 20.79 -21.46 7.22
CA PHE A 89 20.11 -20.17 7.31
C PHE A 89 18.98 -20.07 6.27
N SER A 90 17.79 -19.67 6.73
CA SER A 90 16.68 -19.31 5.85
C SER A 90 16.13 -17.95 6.23
N SER A 91 16.19 -17.01 5.28
CA SER A 91 15.63 -15.65 5.45
C SER A 91 14.17 -15.67 5.89
N LYS A 92 13.37 -16.66 5.47
CA LYS A 92 11.97 -16.79 5.88
C LYS A 92 11.80 -17.28 7.32
N LYS A 93 12.57 -18.29 7.72
CA LYS A 93 12.40 -18.96 9.03
C LYS A 93 13.03 -18.17 10.18
N PHE A 94 14.12 -17.44 9.90
CA PHE A 94 14.85 -16.65 10.90
C PHE A 94 14.35 -15.20 11.01
N CYS A 95 13.39 -14.80 10.17
CA CYS A 95 12.77 -13.48 10.18
C CYS A 95 11.70 -13.45 11.29
N ASP A 96 11.97 -12.68 12.36
CA ASP A 96 11.18 -12.61 13.59
C ASP A 96 10.10 -11.53 13.53
N ARG A 97 10.40 -10.41 12.87
CA ARG A 97 9.55 -9.23 12.78
C ARG A 97 9.67 -8.57 11.41
N ARG A 98 8.64 -7.83 11.04
CA ARG A 98 8.61 -7.03 9.81
C ARG A 98 8.12 -5.64 10.15
N ARG A 99 8.80 -4.64 9.59
CA ARG A 99 8.41 -3.24 9.66
C ARG A 99 7.90 -2.80 8.30
N TYR A 100 6.71 -2.22 8.26
CA TYR A 100 6.13 -1.61 7.08
C TYR A 100 5.90 -0.13 7.33
N VAL A 101 6.06 0.65 6.27
CA VAL A 101 5.73 2.07 6.24
C VAL A 101 4.62 2.25 5.21
N TYR A 102 3.52 2.85 5.64
CA TYR A 102 2.40 3.24 4.78
C TYR A 102 2.43 4.76 4.63
N LEU A 103 2.66 5.26 3.42
CA LEU A 103 2.57 6.69 3.12
C LEU A 103 1.13 7.04 2.76
N LEU A 104 0.47 7.80 3.62
CA LEU A 104 -0.93 8.19 3.47
C LEU A 104 -1.01 9.70 3.21
N PRO A 105 -1.57 10.17 2.09
CA PRO A 105 -1.78 11.60 1.90
C PRO A 105 -2.62 12.20 3.02
N VAL A 106 -2.25 13.37 3.54
CA VAL A 106 -2.92 14.04 4.66
C VAL A 106 -4.41 14.25 4.39
N PHE A 107 -4.77 14.66 3.16
CA PHE A 107 -6.17 14.86 2.77
C PHE A 107 -7.02 13.59 2.87
N ALA A 108 -6.43 12.39 2.90
CA ALA A 108 -7.17 11.15 3.04
C ALA A 108 -7.76 10.96 4.45
N LEU A 109 -7.33 11.75 5.44
CA LEU A 109 -7.90 11.77 6.78
C LEU A 109 -8.96 12.88 6.98
N ASP A 110 -9.15 13.73 5.98
CA ASP A 110 -10.10 14.85 6.06
C ASP A 110 -11.55 14.32 6.20
N PRO A 111 -12.28 14.65 7.28
CA PRO A 111 -13.68 14.28 7.46
C PRO A 111 -14.65 14.95 6.47
N PHE A 112 -14.19 15.97 5.75
CA PHE A 112 -14.98 16.76 4.80
C PHE A 112 -14.65 16.41 3.34
N THR A 113 -13.50 15.80 3.03
CA THR A 113 -13.26 15.27 1.68
C THR A 113 -14.26 14.16 1.36
N HIS A 114 -14.80 14.17 0.15
CA HIS A 114 -15.76 13.17 -0.35
C HIS A 114 -16.96 12.96 0.58
N ARG A 115 -17.53 14.04 1.14
CA ARG A 115 -18.79 13.98 1.91
C ARG A 115 -20.02 13.58 1.09
N ASP A 116 -19.93 13.65 -0.24
CA ASP A 116 -21.02 13.29 -1.15
C ASP A 116 -21.26 11.76 -1.14
N ARG A 117 -21.82 11.28 -0.03
CA ARG A 117 -22.53 9.99 0.07
C ARG A 117 -23.64 9.90 -0.98
N GLU A 118 -24.17 11.04 -1.46
CA GLU A 118 -25.18 11.09 -2.51
C GLU A 118 -24.72 10.46 -3.83
N ALA A 119 -23.43 10.52 -4.18
CA ALA A 119 -22.91 9.89 -5.40
C ALA A 119 -22.75 8.36 -5.29
N VAL A 120 -22.87 7.77 -4.09
CA VAL A 120 -22.86 6.32 -3.89
C VAL A 120 -24.28 5.78 -3.72
N MET A 121 -25.19 6.59 -3.16
CA MET A 121 -26.60 6.22 -2.94
C MET A 121 -27.51 6.43 -4.17
N ALA A 122 -27.05 7.08 -5.23
CA ALA A 122 -27.75 7.15 -6.52
C ALA A 122 -27.53 5.93 -7.44
N SER A 123 -27.07 4.80 -6.89
CA SER A 123 -26.96 3.51 -7.62
C SER A 123 -28.02 2.49 -7.17
N LEU A 124 -28.93 2.85 -6.28
CA LEU A 124 -30.07 2.01 -5.92
C LEU A 124 -31.13 2.07 -7.04
N GLY A 125 -30.81 1.41 -8.15
CA GLY A 125 -31.73 1.01 -9.20
C GLY A 125 -31.36 -0.39 -9.65
N SER A 126 -32.00 -1.38 -9.03
CA SER A 126 -32.16 -2.78 -9.47
C SER A 126 -30.96 -3.52 -10.10
N GLY A 127 -30.45 -4.53 -9.40
CA GLY A 127 -29.85 -5.72 -10.02
C GLY A 127 -28.41 -5.58 -10.51
N GLU A 128 -27.50 -6.29 -9.82
CA GLU A 128 -26.24 -6.87 -10.31
C GLU A 128 -25.51 -6.21 -11.49
N GLU A 129 -25.05 -4.96 -11.37
CA GLU A 129 -23.92 -4.49 -12.17
C GLU A 129 -23.10 -3.39 -11.45
N TYR A 130 -21.82 -3.65 -11.20
CA TYR A 130 -20.91 -2.66 -10.62
C TYR A 130 -20.50 -1.64 -11.68
N VAL A 131 -21.22 -0.51 -11.78
CA VAL A 131 -20.87 0.58 -12.70
C VAL A 131 -19.86 1.54 -12.06
N LYS A 132 -18.79 1.89 -12.80
CA LYS A 132 -17.81 2.89 -12.38
C LYS A 132 -18.43 4.30 -12.44
N CYS A 133 -18.40 5.01 -11.32
CA CYS A 133 -18.69 6.44 -11.30
C CYS A 133 -17.59 7.20 -12.09
N PHE A 134 -17.95 7.70 -13.27
CA PHE A 134 -17.03 8.42 -14.16
C PHE A 134 -16.54 9.74 -13.55
N GLU A 135 -17.41 10.49 -12.86
CA GLU A 135 -17.06 11.78 -12.26
C GLU A 135 -16.08 11.66 -11.08
N CYS A 136 -16.24 10.63 -10.25
CA CYS A 136 -15.29 10.33 -9.17
C CYS A 136 -13.96 9.77 -9.71
N SER A 137 -14.01 8.99 -10.81
CA SER A 137 -12.80 8.51 -11.50
C SER A 137 -12.02 9.63 -12.19
N GLU A 138 -12.68 10.71 -12.60
CA GLU A 138 -12.10 11.88 -13.27
C GLU A 138 -11.47 12.87 -12.28
N ARG A 139 -11.99 13.02 -11.05
CA ARG A 139 -11.37 13.88 -10.02
C ARG A 139 -9.95 13.41 -9.63
N GLY A 140 -9.69 12.10 -9.67
CA GLY A 140 -8.33 11.56 -9.54
C GLY A 140 -7.41 11.80 -10.75
N ARG A 141 -7.96 12.23 -11.89
CA ARG A 141 -7.21 12.61 -13.11
C ARG A 141 -7.04 14.12 -13.30
N LYS A 142 -7.86 14.95 -12.65
CA LYS A 142 -7.85 16.41 -12.85
C LYS A 142 -6.79 17.18 -12.05
N ASN A 143 -5.91 16.52 -11.31
CA ASN A 143 -4.60 17.09 -10.97
C ASN A 143 -3.64 16.93 -12.16
N LYS A 144 -4.01 17.52 -13.29
CA LYS A 144 -3.09 17.73 -14.40
C LYS A 144 -2.22 18.92 -14.01
N ILE A 145 -1.02 18.62 -13.52
CA ILE A 145 0.07 19.58 -13.36
C ILE A 145 0.14 20.40 -14.66
N THR A 146 -0.01 21.71 -14.56
CA THR A 146 0.18 22.63 -15.67
C THR A 146 1.64 22.54 -16.12
N GLY A 147 1.85 21.88 -17.26
CA GLY A 147 3.12 21.84 -17.97
C GLY A 147 3.67 20.43 -18.19
N VAL A 148 3.05 19.64 -19.09
CA VAL A 148 3.72 18.80 -20.11
C VAL A 148 2.64 18.36 -21.12
N VAL A 149 3.03 18.44 -22.39
CA VAL A 149 2.24 18.41 -23.64
C VAL A 149 1.55 17.07 -23.93
N GLY A 150 0.33 17.11 -24.47
CA GLY A 150 -0.34 15.95 -25.08
C GLY A 150 -1.68 16.30 -25.71
N LYS A 151 -1.68 16.56 -27.02
CA LYS A 151 -2.84 16.85 -27.90
C LYS A 151 -3.92 15.77 -27.82
N LEU A 152 -5.19 16.17 -27.70
CA LEU A 152 -6.33 15.44 -28.27
C LEU A 152 -7.37 16.43 -28.81
N LYS A 153 -7.81 16.16 -30.05
CA LYS A 153 -8.93 16.77 -30.80
C LYS A 153 -10.21 16.57 -29.98
N GLY A 154 -11.11 17.55 -29.82
CA GLY A 154 -11.96 18.11 -30.88
C GLY A 154 -13.27 17.34 -30.87
N ASP A 155 -14.33 17.90 -30.27
CA ASP A 155 -15.70 17.87 -30.80
C ASP A 155 -16.61 18.81 -29.99
N SER A 156 -17.42 19.54 -30.76
CA SER A 156 -18.41 20.55 -30.44
C SER A 156 -19.67 19.99 -29.76
N PHE A 157 -20.35 20.78 -28.93
CA PHE A 157 -21.72 21.28 -29.20
C PHE A 157 -22.37 21.96 -27.96
N ASP A 158 -22.82 23.18 -28.22
CA ASP A 158 -23.92 23.99 -27.69
C ASP A 158 -24.14 24.28 -26.20
N ALA A 159 -23.89 25.56 -25.91
CA ALA A 159 -24.46 26.34 -24.82
C ALA A 159 -25.95 26.57 -25.02
N LYS A 160 -26.75 26.39 -23.97
CA LYS A 160 -27.96 27.18 -23.74
C LYS A 160 -28.00 27.69 -22.31
N SER A 161 -27.91 29.00 -22.21
CA SER A 161 -28.14 29.87 -21.06
C SER A 161 -29.60 29.85 -20.64
N LEU A 162 -29.85 29.76 -19.33
CA LEU A 162 -31.11 30.18 -18.71
C LEU A 162 -30.75 30.96 -17.44
N ASP A 163 -30.87 32.28 -17.53
CA ASP A 163 -30.77 33.24 -16.43
C ASP A 163 -32.04 33.23 -15.59
N VAL A 164 -31.91 33.05 -14.27
CA VAL A 164 -32.87 33.59 -13.29
C VAL A 164 -32.08 34.18 -12.11
N ARG A 165 -32.58 35.31 -11.66
CA ARG A 165 -31.91 36.44 -11.00
C ARG A 165 -31.41 36.20 -9.57
N SER A 166 -30.43 37.04 -9.26
CA SER A 166 -29.89 37.43 -7.95
C SER A 166 -30.95 37.61 -6.87
N ASP A 167 -30.74 36.96 -5.72
CA ASP A 167 -30.56 37.62 -4.41
C ASP A 167 -30.69 36.54 -3.34
N ILE A 168 -29.57 36.21 -2.67
CA ILE A 168 -29.46 35.78 -1.26
C ILE A 168 -27.95 35.68 -0.96
N THR A 169 -27.46 36.73 -0.31
CA THR A 169 -26.29 36.81 0.59
C THR A 169 -25.28 35.64 0.54
N SER A 170 -24.28 35.74 -0.33
CA SER A 170 -23.07 34.93 -0.21
C SER A 170 -22.16 35.56 0.85
N ASN A 171 -22.22 35.06 2.07
CA ASN A 171 -21.08 35.10 2.98
C ASN A 171 -19.93 34.36 2.29
N ASN A 172 -19.16 35.11 1.52
CA ASN A 172 -18.02 34.62 0.78
C ASN A 172 -16.84 34.54 1.76
N SER A 173 -16.88 33.53 2.61
CA SER A 173 -15.75 33.12 3.45
C SER A 173 -15.59 31.59 3.42
N CYS A 174 -15.78 30.96 2.25
CA CYS A 174 -15.33 29.59 2.06
C CYS A 174 -13.85 29.60 1.64
N ALA A 175 -12.99 30.07 2.55
CA ALA A 175 -11.62 29.59 2.55
C ALA A 175 -11.73 28.10 2.89
N LEU A 176 -11.69 27.24 1.86
CA LEU A 176 -11.65 25.79 2.01
C LEU A 176 -10.45 25.50 2.92
N SER A 177 -10.70 25.26 4.21
CA SER A 177 -9.63 25.05 5.17
C SER A 177 -8.88 23.81 4.71
N LYS A 178 -7.64 24.01 4.27
CA LYS A 178 -6.76 22.91 3.89
C LYS A 178 -6.62 22.04 5.15
N PHE A 179 -7.18 20.84 5.14
CA PHE A 179 -7.06 19.90 6.26
C PHE A 179 -5.60 19.77 6.64
N CYS A 180 -5.30 20.05 7.91
CA CYS A 180 -3.96 20.02 8.46
C CYS A 180 -3.86 18.83 9.41
N TYR A 181 -2.76 18.09 9.32
CA TYR A 181 -2.47 17.02 10.27
C TYR A 181 -1.67 17.58 11.44
N GLY A 182 -2.36 18.33 12.30
CA GLY A 182 -1.83 18.99 13.48
C GLY A 182 -1.64 18.02 14.66
N GLU A 183 -1.30 18.55 15.83
CA GLU A 183 -1.07 17.73 17.03
C GLU A 183 -2.35 17.02 17.49
N GLU A 184 -3.51 17.67 17.43
CA GLU A 184 -4.79 17.04 17.78
C GLU A 184 -5.12 15.86 16.84
N GLU A 185 -4.98 16.04 15.52
CA GLU A 185 -5.20 14.96 14.56
C GLU A 185 -4.17 13.83 14.71
N LYS A 186 -2.92 14.16 15.05
CA LYS A 186 -1.88 13.17 15.37
C LYS A 186 -2.24 12.36 16.60
N GLU A 187 -2.60 13.01 17.71
CA GLU A 187 -2.98 12.34 18.95
C GLU A 187 -4.17 11.41 18.72
N ARG A 188 -5.21 11.91 18.03
CA ARG A 188 -6.40 11.13 17.71
C ARG A 188 -6.07 9.93 16.83
N PHE A 189 -5.31 10.12 15.75
CA PHE A 189 -4.97 9.03 14.84
C PHE A 189 -4.06 7.99 15.50
N ASN A 190 -3.08 8.42 16.30
CA ASN A 190 -2.25 7.49 17.08
C ASN A 190 -3.06 6.73 18.13
N ARG A 191 -4.05 7.35 18.78
CA ARG A 191 -5.00 6.64 19.65
C ARG A 191 -5.72 5.53 18.88
N ILE A 192 -6.27 5.83 17.70
CA ILE A 192 -6.94 4.83 16.85
C ILE A 192 -5.98 3.69 16.48
N LEU A 193 -4.74 3.99 16.09
CA LEU A 193 -3.74 2.99 15.74
C LEU A 193 -3.31 2.13 16.94
N SER A 194 -3.32 2.70 18.15
CA SER A 194 -2.92 2.01 19.38
C SER A 194 -3.80 0.80 19.71
N TYR A 195 -5.08 0.80 19.30
CA TYR A 195 -5.99 -0.34 19.49
C TYR A 195 -5.54 -1.59 18.73
N TYR A 196 -4.69 -1.47 17.71
CA TYR A 196 -4.13 -2.61 17.01
C TYR A 196 -2.94 -3.24 17.74
N VAL A 197 -2.31 -2.53 18.68
CA VAL A 197 -1.08 -2.95 19.37
C VAL A 197 -1.41 -4.00 20.42
N GLY A 198 -0.75 -5.16 20.31
CA GLY A 198 -1.06 -6.34 21.11
C GLY A 198 -1.29 -7.56 20.24
N SER A 199 -1.88 -8.60 20.85
CA SER A 199 -2.17 -9.87 20.20
C SER A 199 -3.67 -10.07 20.09
N TYR A 200 -4.19 -10.07 18.86
CA TYR A 200 -5.62 -10.15 18.58
C TYR A 200 -5.91 -11.14 17.45
N ASN A 201 -7.19 -11.46 17.28
CA ASN A 201 -7.69 -12.22 16.15
C ASN A 201 -7.97 -11.27 14.97
N PHE A 202 -7.16 -11.35 13.92
CA PHE A 202 -7.24 -10.46 12.76
C PHE A 202 -8.03 -11.08 11.57
N HIS A 203 -8.96 -11.99 11.81
CA HIS A 203 -9.71 -12.69 10.76
C HIS A 203 -10.44 -11.73 9.79
N ASN A 204 -11.08 -10.68 10.31
CA ASN A 204 -11.73 -9.64 9.50
C ASN A 204 -10.75 -8.79 8.67
N PHE A 205 -9.48 -8.75 9.09
CA PHE A 205 -8.42 -8.00 8.42
C PHE A 205 -7.72 -8.79 7.31
N THR A 206 -8.16 -9.99 6.99
CA THR A 206 -7.60 -10.78 5.89
C THR A 206 -8.71 -11.29 4.98
N THR A 207 -8.35 -12.11 4.00
CA THR A 207 -9.29 -12.89 3.21
C THR A 207 -8.93 -14.37 3.38
N ARG A 208 -9.92 -15.26 3.29
CA ARG A 208 -9.74 -16.73 3.27
C ARG A 208 -9.31 -17.38 4.59
N ILE A 209 -9.29 -16.63 5.69
CA ILE A 209 -9.02 -17.18 7.03
C ILE A 209 -10.26 -16.90 7.86
N LYS A 210 -10.80 -17.96 8.48
CA LYS A 210 -11.99 -17.89 9.32
C LYS A 210 -11.63 -17.49 10.76
N ALA A 211 -12.62 -17.06 11.54
CA ALA A 211 -12.43 -16.60 12.92
C ALA A 211 -11.91 -17.67 13.88
N ASP A 212 -12.20 -18.94 13.61
CA ASP A 212 -11.79 -20.11 14.37
C ASP A 212 -10.36 -20.57 14.07
N ASP A 213 -9.79 -20.15 12.93
CA ASP A 213 -8.44 -20.54 12.53
C ASP A 213 -7.38 -19.86 13.43
N PRO A 214 -6.52 -20.62 14.13
CA PRO A 214 -5.44 -20.06 14.95
C PRO A 214 -4.48 -19.17 14.14
N ALA A 215 -4.37 -19.40 12.84
CA ALA A 215 -3.59 -18.58 11.93
C ALA A 215 -4.18 -17.17 11.76
N ALA A 216 -5.36 -16.85 12.29
CA ALA A 216 -5.87 -15.48 12.33
C ALA A 216 -5.24 -14.64 13.45
N ASN A 217 -4.68 -15.27 14.48
CA ASN A 217 -4.06 -14.56 15.60
C ASN A 217 -2.72 -13.96 15.19
N ARG A 218 -2.56 -12.65 15.38
CA ARG A 218 -1.32 -11.91 15.04
C ARG A 218 -0.97 -10.94 16.15
N SER A 219 0.32 -10.63 16.22
CA SER A 219 0.88 -9.70 17.21
C SER A 219 1.49 -8.49 16.52
N ILE A 220 0.97 -7.32 16.88
CA ILE A 220 1.47 -6.01 16.50
C ILE A 220 2.24 -5.45 17.69
N ILE A 221 3.48 -5.05 17.45
CA ILE A 221 4.41 -4.58 18.48
C ILE A 221 4.31 -3.06 18.63
N SER A 222 4.19 -2.33 17.52
CA SER A 222 4.00 -0.88 17.52
C SER A 222 3.29 -0.43 16.26
N PHE A 223 2.49 0.63 16.38
CA PHE A 223 1.86 1.30 15.24
C PHE A 223 1.77 2.80 15.52
N THR A 224 2.49 3.62 14.74
CA THR A 224 2.59 5.08 14.97
C THR A 224 2.47 5.88 13.67
N ALA A 225 2.08 7.15 13.76
CA ALA A 225 1.89 8.05 12.62
C ALA A 225 2.36 9.48 12.92
N ASN A 226 3.54 9.63 13.51
CA ASN A 226 3.99 10.92 14.08
C ASN A 226 4.65 11.85 13.06
N THR A 227 5.07 11.33 11.90
CA THR A 227 5.89 12.07 10.94
C THR A 227 5.09 12.44 9.70
N VAL A 228 5.15 13.71 9.33
CA VAL A 228 4.63 14.22 8.05
C VAL A 228 5.81 14.52 7.13
N ILE A 229 5.66 14.18 5.86
CA ILE A 229 6.66 14.38 4.80
C ILE A 229 5.95 15.08 3.64
N SER A 230 6.47 16.24 3.23
CA SER A 230 5.98 16.95 2.06
C SER A 230 6.75 16.49 0.81
N LEU A 231 6.04 15.99 -0.19
CA LEU A 231 6.57 15.55 -1.49
C LEU A 231 5.79 16.23 -2.60
N ASP A 232 6.47 16.98 -3.47
CA ASP A 232 5.88 17.67 -4.63
C ASP A 232 4.64 18.52 -4.28
N GLY A 233 4.66 19.18 -3.11
CA GLY A 233 3.57 20.03 -2.62
C GLY A 233 2.38 19.27 -1.99
N ILE A 234 2.48 17.95 -1.85
CA ILE A 234 1.50 17.10 -1.16
C ILE A 234 2.10 16.60 0.16
N ASP A 235 1.35 16.76 1.23
CA ASP A 235 1.75 16.29 2.56
C ASP A 235 1.31 14.82 2.75
N PHE A 236 2.24 13.98 3.20
CA PHE A 236 2.03 12.56 3.49
C PHE A 236 2.35 12.25 4.95
N ILE A 237 1.50 11.43 5.55
CA ILE A 237 1.69 10.86 6.88
C ILE A 237 2.45 9.54 6.72
N LYS A 238 3.56 9.42 7.44
CA LYS A 238 4.36 8.20 7.53
C LYS A 238 3.82 7.33 8.65
N CYS A 239 2.97 6.35 8.31
CA CYS A 239 2.44 5.39 9.27
C CYS A 239 3.38 4.18 9.37
N GLU A 240 3.99 3.94 10.52
CA GLU A 240 4.95 2.87 10.75
C GLU A 240 4.32 1.76 11.60
N VAL A 241 4.27 0.54 11.05
CA VAL A 241 3.78 -0.65 11.77
C VAL A 241 4.89 -1.68 11.89
N LEU A 242 5.11 -2.15 13.12
CA LEU A 242 6.01 -3.25 13.45
C LEU A 242 5.17 -4.41 13.98
N GLY A 243 5.29 -5.57 13.36
CA GLY A 243 4.59 -6.79 13.79
C GLY A 243 5.45 -8.02 13.59
N GLN A 244 5.10 -9.12 14.25
CA GLN A 244 5.81 -10.39 14.10
C GLN A 244 5.56 -10.98 12.70
N SER A 245 4.30 -11.00 12.28
CA SER A 245 3.90 -11.44 10.95
C SER A 245 2.59 -10.80 10.51
N PHE A 246 2.36 -10.78 9.19
CA PHE A 246 1.18 -10.18 8.60
C PHE A 246 0.53 -11.15 7.62
N MET A 247 -0.79 -11.19 7.62
CA MET A 247 -1.61 -11.94 6.67
C MET A 247 -1.80 -11.15 5.37
N LEU A 248 -2.37 -11.82 4.37
CA LEU A 248 -2.75 -11.21 3.11
C LEU A 248 -3.70 -10.03 3.38
N HIS A 249 -3.36 -8.85 2.84
CA HIS A 249 -4.14 -7.61 2.95
C HIS A 249 -4.25 -7.00 4.36
N GLN A 250 -3.66 -7.60 5.40
CA GLN A 250 -3.84 -7.19 6.80
C GLN A 250 -3.59 -5.70 7.04
N ILE A 251 -2.39 -5.22 6.69
CA ILE A 251 -2.01 -3.81 6.91
C ILE A 251 -2.94 -2.85 6.15
N ARG A 252 -3.35 -3.23 4.92
CA ARG A 252 -4.23 -2.39 4.10
C ARG A 252 -5.63 -2.30 4.70
N LYS A 253 -6.17 -3.41 5.22
CA LYS A 253 -7.48 -3.42 5.90
C LYS A 253 -7.43 -2.69 7.25
N MET A 254 -6.34 -2.83 8.02
CA MET A 254 -6.13 -2.07 9.26
C MET A 254 -6.12 -0.56 8.98
N MET A 255 -5.32 -0.12 8.00
CA MET A 255 -5.30 1.28 7.59
C MET A 255 -6.65 1.76 7.06
N GLY A 256 -7.37 0.92 6.29
CA GLY A 256 -8.69 1.27 5.76
C GLY A 256 -9.72 1.55 6.88
N LEU A 257 -9.75 0.71 7.91
CA LEU A 257 -10.62 0.93 9.08
C LEU A 257 -10.19 2.15 9.89
N ALA A 258 -8.88 2.33 10.13
CA ALA A 258 -8.36 3.50 10.85
C ALA A 258 -8.72 4.82 10.15
N VAL A 259 -8.59 4.86 8.82
CA VAL A 259 -8.99 6.01 7.99
C VAL A 259 -10.50 6.24 8.08
N ALA A 260 -11.32 5.17 8.00
CA ALA A 260 -12.77 5.30 8.12
C ALA A 260 -13.20 5.88 9.48
N ILE A 261 -12.53 5.48 10.56
CA ILE A 261 -12.79 6.01 11.91
C ILE A 261 -12.35 7.46 12.03
N MET A 262 -11.15 7.81 11.54
CA MET A 262 -10.63 9.18 11.57
C MET A 262 -11.56 10.16 10.83
N ARG A 263 -12.12 9.72 9.70
CA ARG A 263 -13.10 10.48 8.90
C ARG A 263 -14.53 10.46 9.46
N ASN A 264 -14.75 9.89 10.65
CA ASN A 264 -16.08 9.75 11.27
C ASN A 264 -17.08 8.93 10.44
N CYS A 265 -16.61 8.06 9.55
CA CYS A 265 -17.46 7.14 8.79
C CYS A 265 -17.83 5.88 9.59
N ALA A 266 -17.09 5.59 10.66
CA ALA A 266 -17.32 4.50 11.59
C ALA A 266 -16.94 4.91 13.02
N PRO A 267 -17.59 4.36 14.06
CA PRO A 267 -17.21 4.61 15.44
C PRO A 267 -15.93 3.86 15.84
N GLU A 268 -15.20 4.37 16.84
CA GLU A 268 -13.97 3.73 17.38
C GLU A 268 -14.25 2.30 17.90
N SER A 269 -15.44 2.05 18.49
CA SER A 269 -15.86 0.73 19.00
C SER A 269 -15.95 -0.37 17.93
N LEU A 270 -15.95 0.01 16.63
CA LEU A 270 -15.95 -0.97 15.55
C LEU A 270 -14.64 -1.79 15.52
N ILE A 271 -13.54 -1.27 16.08
CA ILE A 271 -12.27 -2.02 16.18
C ILE A 271 -12.44 -3.25 17.07
N ASP A 272 -13.09 -3.11 18.23
CA ASP A 272 -13.34 -4.23 19.16
C ASP A 272 -14.22 -5.29 18.51
N THR A 273 -15.25 -4.85 17.78
CA THR A 273 -16.12 -5.75 17.01
C THR A 273 -15.34 -6.44 15.89
N ALA A 274 -14.39 -5.76 15.24
CA ALA A 274 -13.57 -6.34 14.19
C ALA A 274 -12.65 -7.47 14.70
N PHE A 275 -12.30 -7.48 16.00
CA PHE A 275 -11.55 -8.57 16.63
C PHE A 275 -12.43 -9.68 17.21
N SER A 276 -13.72 -9.42 17.41
CA SER A 276 -14.68 -10.41 17.91
C SER A 276 -14.87 -11.56 16.92
N LYS A 277 -15.17 -12.76 17.43
CA LYS A 277 -15.41 -13.98 16.65
C LYS A 277 -16.89 -14.11 16.29
#